data_AF-A0A957Z475-F1
#
_entry.id   AF-A0A957Z475-F1
#
_cell.length_a   1.000
_cell.length_b   1.000
_cell.length_c   1.000
_cell.angle_alpha   90.00
_cell.angle_beta   90.00
_cell.angle_gamma   90.00
#
_symmetry.space_group_name_H-M   'P 1'
#
loop_
_entity.id
_entity.type
_entity.pdbx_description
1 polymer ?
#
loop_
_entity_poly.entity_id
_entity_poly.type
_entity_poly.pdbx_seq_one_letter_code
_entity_poly.pdbx_strand_id
1 'polypeptide(L)' 'MPVKIYRPTSPGRRDMSVSSFEEITRKAPERSLLAPLRRTGGRNSRGVVTTRHRGGGHKR' A
#
# COMPACT_ATOMS: atom_id res chain seq x y z
N MET A 1 -17.46 0.55 -1.60
CA MET A 1 -16.56 0.13 -0.50
C MET A 1 -16.98 0.67 0.87
N PRO A 2 -17.62 -0.16 1.70
CA PRO A 2 -17.91 0.17 3.11
C PRO A 2 -16.62 0.39 3.92
N VAL A 3 -16.69 1.24 4.95
CA VAL A 3 -15.56 1.53 5.87
C VAL A 3 -15.76 0.78 7.18
N LYS A 4 -14.73 0.06 7.63
CA LYS A 4 -14.69 -0.60 8.93
C LYS A 4 -13.90 0.25 9.92
N ILE A 5 -14.58 0.70 10.97
CA ILE A 5 -13.97 1.41 12.11
C ILE A 5 -13.56 0.36 13.16
N TYR A 6 -12.32 0.45 13.65
CA TYR A 6 -11.84 -0.47 14.69
C TYR A 6 -12.28 -0.04 16.09
N ARG A 7 -12.39 -1.00 17.00
CA ARG A 7 -12.50 -0.70 18.44
C ARG A 7 -11.17 -0.08 18.93
N PRO A 8 -11.19 0.94 19.79
CA PRO A 8 -10.00 1.64 20.25
C PRO A 8 -9.24 0.83 21.31
N THR A 9 -8.64 -0.30 20.92
CA THR A 9 -7.87 -1.19 21.82
C THR A 9 -6.46 -0.69 22.12
N SER A 10 -5.96 0.28 21.33
CA SER A 10 -4.66 0.94 21.54
C SER A 10 -4.71 2.37 20.99
N PRO A 11 -3.81 3.29 21.44
CA PRO A 11 -3.83 4.68 20.99
C PRO A 11 -3.74 4.84 19.47
N GLY A 12 -2.88 4.05 18.82
CA GLY A 12 -2.72 4.08 17.36
C GLY A 12 -3.91 3.55 16.57
N ARG A 13 -4.83 2.81 17.21
CA ARG A 13 -6.04 2.28 16.56
C ARG A 13 -7.29 3.12 16.80
N ARG A 14 -7.23 4.17 17.62
CA ARG A 14 -8.40 4.93 18.08
C ARG A 14 -9.23 5.53 16.94
N ASP A 15 -8.56 6.19 15.99
CA ASP A 15 -9.19 6.81 14.82
C ASP A 15 -8.89 6.02 13.53
N MET A 16 -8.34 4.81 13.66
CA MET A 16 -7.95 3.99 12.52
C MET A 16 -9.18 3.33 11.89
N SER A 17 -9.33 3.52 10.59
CA SER A 17 -10.32 2.84 9.77
C SER A 17 -9.67 2.13 8.60
N VAL A 18 -10.32 1.10 8.08
CA VAL A 18 -9.91 0.38 6.86
C VAL A 18 -11.09 0.13 5.96
N SER A 19 -10.83 -0.09 4.67
CA SER A 19 -11.86 -0.58 3.75
C SER A 19 -12.27 -2.01 4.11
N SER A 20 -13.56 -2.32 3.98
CA SER A 20 -14.14 -3.65 4.28
C SER A 20 -13.89 -4.72 3.20
N PHE A 21 -13.54 -4.31 1.97
CA PHE A 21 -13.19 -5.17 0.83
C PHE A 21 -14.24 -6.23 0.44
N GLU A 22 -15.52 -6.03 0.74
CA GLU A 22 -16.61 -6.97 0.42
C GLU A 22 -16.74 -7.28 -1.08
N GLU A 23 -16.38 -6.33 -1.93
CA GLU A 23 -16.41 -6.46 -3.39
C GLU A 23 -15.23 -7.29 -3.95
N ILE A 24 -14.18 -7.55 -3.15
CA ILE A 24 -12.99 -8.30 -3.59
C ILE A 24 -13.28 -9.81 -3.51
N THR A 25 -13.52 -10.43 -4.65
CA THR A 25 -13.91 -11.85 -4.75
C THR A 25 -12.71 -12.81 -4.70
N ARG A 26 -11.52 -12.39 -5.14
CA ARG A 26 -10.30 -13.22 -5.17
C ARG A 26 -9.13 -12.48 -4.54
N LYS A 27 -8.39 -13.17 -3.67
CA LYS A 27 -7.26 -12.60 -2.91
C LYS A 27 -5.92 -12.60 -3.66
N ALA A 28 -5.75 -13.51 -4.62
CA ALA A 28 -4.51 -13.66 -5.38
C ALA A 28 -4.72 -13.20 -6.83
N PRO A 29 -3.79 -12.41 -7.40
CA PRO A 29 -3.85 -12.00 -8.80
C PRO A 29 -3.50 -13.17 -9.74
N GLU A 30 -3.90 -13.03 -11.00
CA GLU A 30 -3.58 -14.00 -12.05
C GLU A 30 -2.10 -13.92 -12.44
N ARG A 31 -1.39 -15.06 -12.42
CA ARG A 31 0.08 -15.06 -12.49
C ARG A 31 0.63 -14.58 -13.82
N SER A 32 -0.05 -14.91 -14.93
CA SER A 32 0.37 -14.55 -16.28
C SER A 32 0.32 -13.05 -16.57
N LEU A 33 -0.46 -12.30 -15.79
CA LEU A 33 -0.66 -10.86 -15.97
C LEU A 33 0.25 -10.02 -15.06
N LEU A 34 1.14 -10.64 -14.28
CA LEU A 34 2.04 -9.94 -13.37
C LEU A 34 3.36 -9.56 -14.04
N ALA A 35 3.88 -8.38 -13.68
CA ALA A 35 5.21 -7.93 -14.05
C ALA A 35 5.96 -7.38 -12.82
N PRO A 36 7.29 -7.53 -12.73
CA PRO A 36 8.05 -7.01 -11.62
C PRO A 36 8.09 -5.48 -11.64
N LEU A 37 7.68 -4.85 -10.54
CA LEU A 37 7.74 -3.40 -10.40
C LEU A 37 9.01 -2.95 -9.67
N ARG A 38 9.96 -2.36 -10.40
CA ARG A 38 11.16 -1.76 -9.80
C ARG A 38 10.84 -0.45 -9.10
N ARG A 39 11.35 -0.28 -7.88
CA ARG A 39 11.13 0.94 -7.08
C ARG A 39 12.28 1.90 -7.25
N THR A 40 11.96 3.15 -7.52
CA THR A 40 12.96 4.23 -7.64
C THR A 40 13.33 4.86 -6.31
N GLY A 41 12.47 4.72 -5.28
CA GLY A 41 12.70 5.35 -3.97
C GLY A 41 12.80 6.88 -4.05
N GLY A 42 12.16 7.51 -5.04
CA GLY A 42 12.24 8.95 -5.28
C GLY A 42 13.49 9.43 -6.02
N ARG A 43 14.33 8.51 -6.52
CA ARG A 43 15.55 8.81 -7.27
C ARG A 43 15.35 8.77 -8.79
N ASN A 44 16.08 9.61 -9.52
CA ASN A 44 16.14 9.59 -10.97
C ASN A 44 17.28 8.68 -11.50
N SER A 45 17.50 8.67 -12.82
CA SER A 45 18.56 7.88 -13.48
C SER A 45 19.99 8.26 -13.08
N ARG A 46 20.21 9.44 -12.50
CA ARG A 46 21.51 9.88 -11.96
C ARG A 46 21.69 9.48 -10.48
N GLY A 47 20.71 8.79 -9.89
CA GLY A 47 20.72 8.41 -8.47
C GLY A 47 20.35 9.53 -7.50
N VAL A 48 19.98 10.72 -8.01
CA VAL A 48 19.66 11.90 -7.19
C VAL A 48 18.20 11.85 -6.76
N VAL A 49 17.92 12.23 -5.51
CA VAL A 49 16.55 12.37 -5.00
C VAL A 49 15.88 13.56 -5.68
N THR A 50 14.97 13.28 -6.61
CA THR A 50 14.14 14.31 -7.27
C THR A 50 12.78 14.45 -6.60
N THR A 51 12.31 13.42 -5.90
CA THR A 51 11.05 13.45 -5.15
C THR A 51 11.31 13.04 -3.70
N ARG A 52 11.08 13.97 -2.78
CA ARG A 52 11.26 13.75 -1.34
C ARG A 52 10.13 12.90 -0.74
N HIS A 53 10.37 12.37 0.46
CA HIS A 53 9.41 11.56 1.25
C HIS A 53 8.90 10.29 0.52
N ARG A 54 9.70 9.73 -0.39
CA ARG A 54 9.41 8.45 -1.08
C ARG A 54 10.47 7.41 -0.71
N GLY A 55 10.03 6.19 -0.41
CA GLY A 55 10.91 5.07 -0.02
C GLY A 55 10.37 4.31 1.20
N GLY A 56 10.80 3.06 1.39
CA GLY A 56 10.50 2.27 2.61
C GLY A 56 9.14 1.56 2.70
N GLY A 57 8.25 1.69 1.71
CA GLY A 57 6.94 1.00 1.73
C GLY A 57 7.01 -0.52 1.52
N HIS A 58 5.93 -1.26 1.81
CA HIS A 58 5.81 -2.71 1.57
C HIS A 58 5.94 -3.07 0.09
N LYS A 59 6.65 -4.15 -0.29
CA LYS A 59 6.88 -4.60 -1.70
C LYS A 59 5.56 -4.79 -2.48
N ARG A 60 5.61 -4.54 -3.80
CA ARG A 60 4.49 -4.72 -4.75
C ARG A 60 5.04 -5.40 -5.99
#